data_AF-A0A2B7YJC0-F1
#
_entry.id   AF-A0A2B7YJC0-F1
#
_cell.length_a   1.000
_cell.length_b   1.000
_cell.length_c   1.000
_cell.angle_alpha   90.00
_cell.angle_beta   90.00
_cell.angle_gamma   90.00
#
_symmetry.space_group_name_H-M   'P 1'
#
loop_
_entity.id
_entity.type
_entity.pdbx_description
1 polymer ?
#
loop_
_entity_poly.entity_id
_entity_poly.type
_entity_poly.pdbx_seq_one_letter_code
_entity_poly.pdbx_strand_id
1 'polypeptide(L)'
;MEKEKNTLYLENVNKIVERAFNSKKPEIEIEKVIEKPFETLINESKILLNIKKEIEITLKNADDAKKEVMRAGTNDNKDSFFSNPFSKTYSEDSMIKIQEATYYLSDVVINITKNQTIFWDYLKKISEITKFLFNLGISNIATNNIVVNYLEKKLSDASKEELDDLAREEIENVVKRLKKQQELESRYEDFKKHIKEEMKEYQKLIFELTNEFKILKEEIRALKK
;
A
#
# COMPACT_ATOMS: atom_id res chain seq x y z
N MET A 1 24.64 -21.83 -6.86
CA MET A 1 24.86 -20.69 -7.77
C MET A 1 23.79 -19.67 -7.47
N GLU A 2 24.22 -18.44 -7.18
CA GLU A 2 23.48 -17.17 -7.04
C GLU A 2 22.17 -17.15 -6.23
N LYS A 3 22.29 -17.00 -4.91
CA LYS A 3 21.30 -16.28 -4.09
C LYS A 3 21.91 -14.95 -3.68
N GLU A 4 22.02 -14.02 -4.62
CA GLU A 4 22.35 -12.64 -4.27
C GLU A 4 21.53 -11.67 -5.14
N LYS A 5 21.01 -10.64 -4.47
CA LYS A 5 20.41 -9.40 -5.00
C LYS A 5 18.96 -9.49 -5.50
N ASN A 6 18.04 -9.36 -4.55
CA ASN A 6 16.83 -8.60 -4.82
C ASN A 6 16.49 -7.65 -3.67
N THR A 7 17.53 -7.02 -3.10
CA THR A 7 17.38 -6.00 -2.05
C THR A 7 16.97 -4.70 -2.73
N LEU A 8 15.75 -4.24 -2.48
CA LEU A 8 15.27 -2.96 -2.97
C LEU A 8 16.08 -1.82 -2.32
N TYR A 9 16.96 -1.18 -3.08
CA TYR A 9 17.70 -0.03 -2.61
C TYR A 9 16.86 1.24 -2.78
N LEU A 10 16.25 1.68 -1.68
CA LEU A 10 15.55 2.95 -1.56
C LEU A 10 16.52 4.01 -1.05
N GLU A 11 16.66 5.10 -1.78
CA GLU A 11 17.55 6.20 -1.41
C GLU A 11 17.01 6.94 -0.17
N ASN A 12 17.90 7.60 0.58
CA ASN A 12 17.51 8.37 1.75
C ASN A 12 16.63 9.57 1.35
N VAL A 13 15.42 9.63 1.91
CA VAL A 13 14.42 10.68 1.62
C VAL A 13 14.98 12.09 1.82
N ASN A 14 15.75 12.34 2.88
CA ASN A 14 16.30 13.68 3.15
C ASN A 14 17.27 14.11 2.03
N LYS A 15 18.10 13.18 1.53
CA LYS A 15 19.02 13.47 0.41
C LYS A 15 18.27 13.75 -0.90
N ILE A 16 17.18 13.04 -1.15
CA ILE A 16 16.31 13.27 -2.32
C ILE A 16 15.68 14.67 -2.22
N VAL A 17 15.15 15.00 -1.05
CA VAL A 17 14.49 16.28 -0.78
C VAL A 17 15.47 17.44 -0.93
N GLU A 18 16.66 17.36 -0.33
CA GLU A 18 17.72 18.37 -0.50
C GLU A 18 18.11 18.56 -1.97
N ARG A 19 18.23 17.46 -2.74
CA ARG A 19 18.55 17.53 -4.17
C ARG A 19 17.44 18.21 -4.96
N ALA A 20 16.19 17.87 -4.68
CA ALA A 20 15.03 18.49 -5.31
C ALA A 20 14.97 19.99 -4.99
N PHE A 21 15.15 20.39 -3.72
CA PHE A 21 15.16 21.80 -3.30
C PHE A 21 16.24 22.64 -4.01
N ASN A 22 17.41 22.05 -4.27
CA ASN A 22 18.50 22.72 -4.96
C ASN A 22 18.39 22.64 -6.49
N SER A 23 17.41 21.91 -7.02
CA SER A 23 17.19 21.74 -8.45
C SER A 23 16.41 22.91 -9.05
N LYS A 24 16.72 23.26 -10.30
CA LYS A 24 15.89 24.18 -11.10
C LYS A 24 14.55 23.56 -11.54
N LYS A 25 14.45 22.22 -11.47
CA LYS A 25 13.27 21.43 -11.85
C LYS A 25 13.04 20.33 -10.81
N PRO A 26 12.55 20.66 -9.61
CA PRO A 26 12.33 19.71 -8.52
C PRO A 26 11.37 18.57 -8.91
N GLU A 27 10.39 18.86 -9.77
CA GLU A 27 9.41 17.89 -10.25
C GLU A 27 10.09 16.72 -10.95
N ILE A 28 10.98 17.01 -11.90
CA ILE A 28 11.70 15.99 -12.67
C ILE A 28 12.60 15.13 -11.76
N GLU A 29 13.26 15.74 -10.79
CA GLU A 29 14.13 15.01 -9.87
C GLU A 29 13.33 14.06 -8.95
N ILE A 30 12.19 14.51 -8.45
CA ILE A 30 11.31 13.70 -7.60
C ILE A 30 10.63 12.60 -8.43
N GLU A 31 10.12 12.90 -9.62
CA GLU A 31 9.50 11.89 -10.50
C GLU A 31 10.47 10.76 -10.84
N LYS A 32 11.72 11.07 -11.20
CA LYS A 32 12.76 10.05 -11.47
C LYS A 32 12.98 9.10 -10.28
N VAL A 33 12.92 9.65 -9.07
CA VAL A 33 13.11 8.87 -7.84
C VAL A 33 11.90 7.98 -7.54
N ILE A 34 10.69 8.42 -7.88
CA ILE A 34 9.45 7.66 -7.70
C ILE A 34 9.28 6.58 -8.78
N GLU A 35 9.76 6.82 -10.00
CA GLU A 35 9.61 5.89 -11.13
C GLU A 35 10.16 4.51 -10.81
N LYS A 36 11.37 4.42 -10.26
CA LYS A 36 12.00 3.13 -9.95
C LYS A 36 11.20 2.27 -8.94
N PRO A 37 10.76 2.79 -7.78
CA PRO A 37 9.82 2.08 -6.91
C PRO A 37 8.55 1.63 -7.63
N PHE A 38 7.99 2.48 -8.50
CA PHE A 38 6.77 2.18 -9.23
C PHE A 38 6.95 1.07 -10.28
N GLU A 39 8.03 1.10 -11.06
CA GLU A 39 8.41 0.03 -11.99
C GLU A 39 8.64 -1.29 -11.27
N THR A 40 9.28 -1.24 -10.10
CA THR A 40 9.48 -2.42 -9.25
C THR A 40 8.15 -3.02 -8.83
N LEU A 41 7.22 -2.17 -8.38
CA LEU A 41 5.87 -2.59 -7.99
C LEU A 41 5.15 -3.28 -9.16
N ILE A 42 5.16 -2.69 -10.37
CA ILE A 42 4.56 -3.29 -11.57
C ILE A 42 5.18 -4.66 -11.87
N ASN A 43 6.50 -4.77 -11.84
CA ASN A 43 7.18 -6.02 -12.19
C ASN A 43 6.83 -7.14 -11.21
N GLU A 44 6.87 -6.86 -9.91
CA GLU A 44 6.52 -7.84 -8.88
C GLU A 44 5.02 -8.17 -8.90
N SER A 45 4.19 -7.18 -9.22
CA SER A 45 2.75 -7.36 -9.38
C SER A 45 2.41 -8.33 -10.51
N LYS A 46 3.10 -8.23 -11.66
CA LYS A 46 2.96 -9.19 -12.76
C LYS A 46 3.32 -10.62 -12.35
N ILE A 47 4.36 -10.79 -11.53
CA ILE A 47 4.73 -12.10 -10.98
C ILE A 47 3.60 -12.64 -10.12
N LEU A 48 3.03 -11.82 -9.23
CA LEU A 48 1.93 -12.23 -8.37
C LEU A 48 0.66 -12.58 -9.18
N LEU A 49 0.34 -11.81 -10.21
CA LEU A 49 -0.78 -12.12 -11.11
C LEU A 49 -0.59 -13.47 -11.80
N ASN A 50 0.64 -13.81 -12.22
CA ASN A 50 0.93 -15.12 -12.79
C ASN A 50 0.73 -16.24 -11.76
N ILE A 51 1.25 -16.06 -10.55
CA ILE A 51 1.07 -17.01 -9.45
C ILE A 51 -0.41 -17.21 -9.12
N LYS A 52 -1.20 -16.13 -9.07
CA LYS A 52 -2.64 -16.20 -8.85
C LYS A 52 -3.32 -17.06 -9.92
N LYS A 53 -2.99 -16.85 -11.20
CA LYS A 53 -3.50 -17.68 -12.31
C LYS A 53 -3.12 -19.16 -12.16
N GLU A 54 -1.86 -19.44 -11.80
CA GLU A 54 -1.41 -20.82 -11.57
C GLU A 54 -2.15 -21.49 -10.40
N ILE A 55 -2.37 -20.77 -9.31
CA ILE A 55 -3.15 -21.25 -8.16
C ILE A 55 -4.60 -21.49 -8.57
N GLU A 56 -5.23 -20.59 -9.33
CA GLU A 56 -6.60 -20.76 -9.83
C GLU A 56 -6.75 -21.99 -10.74
N ILE A 57 -5.81 -22.20 -11.67
CA ILE A 57 -5.77 -23.41 -12.51
C ILE A 57 -5.63 -24.65 -11.64
N THR A 58 -4.71 -24.60 -10.66
CA THR A 58 -4.43 -25.72 -9.75
C THR A 58 -5.65 -26.06 -8.89
N LEU A 59 -6.34 -25.05 -8.35
CA LEU A 59 -7.59 -25.22 -7.59
C LEU A 59 -8.71 -25.80 -8.47
N LYS A 60 -8.84 -25.35 -9.71
CA LYS A 60 -9.80 -25.91 -10.65
C LYS A 60 -9.52 -27.39 -10.92
N ASN A 61 -8.26 -27.75 -11.16
CA ASN A 61 -7.85 -29.14 -11.35
C ASN A 61 -8.15 -30.00 -10.11
N ALA A 62 -7.93 -29.45 -8.91
CA ALA A 62 -8.28 -30.11 -7.65
C ALA A 62 -9.79 -30.37 -7.54
N ASP A 63 -10.61 -29.37 -7.89
CA ASP A 63 -12.07 -29.48 -7.88
C ASP A 63 -12.59 -30.48 -8.92
N ASP A 64 -11.97 -30.54 -10.10
CA ASP A 64 -12.34 -31.49 -11.13
C ASP A 64 -11.93 -32.93 -10.73
N ALA A 65 -10.73 -33.13 -10.17
CA ALA A 65 -10.32 -34.39 -9.58
C ALA A 65 -11.26 -34.84 -8.44
N LYS A 66 -11.67 -33.90 -7.58
CA LYS A 66 -12.66 -34.15 -6.51
C LYS A 66 -14.00 -34.62 -7.08
N LYS A 67 -14.49 -34.01 -8.17
CA LYS A 67 -15.73 -34.43 -8.85
C LYS A 67 -15.61 -35.82 -9.45
N GLU A 68 -14.46 -36.17 -10.02
CA GLU A 68 -14.23 -37.51 -10.59
C GLU A 68 -14.25 -38.60 -9.50
N VAL A 69 -13.67 -38.35 -8.33
CA VAL A 69 -13.79 -39.26 -7.17
C VAL A 69 -15.24 -39.43 -6.73
N MET A 70 -16.01 -38.34 -6.64
CA MET A 70 -17.43 -38.41 -6.25
C MET A 70 -18.26 -39.22 -7.26
N ARG A 71 -17.96 -39.11 -8.55
CA ARG A 71 -18.61 -39.88 -9.63
C ARG A 71 -18.22 -41.37 -9.58
N ALA A 72 -16.95 -41.67 -9.30
CA ALA A 72 -16.48 -43.05 -9.14
C ALA A 72 -17.13 -43.74 -7.93
N GLY A 73 -17.21 -43.04 -6.79
CA GLY A 73 -17.83 -43.56 -5.56
C GLY A 73 -19.37 -43.65 -5.58
N THR A 74 -20.04 -43.12 -6.61
CA THR A 74 -21.50 -43.20 -6.78
C THR A 74 -21.95 -44.24 -7.81
N ASN A 75 -21.04 -44.79 -8.62
CA ASN A 75 -21.37 -45.87 -9.56
C ASN A 75 -21.40 -47.26 -8.91
N ASP A 76 -20.73 -47.45 -7.77
CA ASP A 76 -20.66 -48.73 -7.06
C ASP A 76 -21.71 -48.86 -5.95
N ASN A 77 -23.01 -48.72 -6.28
CA ASN A 77 -24.15 -49.40 -5.63
C ASN A 77 -25.45 -48.60 -5.79
N LYS A 78 -26.22 -48.92 -6.84
CA LYS A 78 -27.68 -48.72 -6.79
C LYS A 78 -28.41 -49.93 -6.17
N ASP A 79 -27.74 -51.06 -5.93
CA ASP A 79 -28.42 -52.33 -5.60
C ASP A 79 -28.07 -52.96 -4.24
N SER A 80 -27.39 -52.28 -3.31
CA SER A 80 -27.13 -52.86 -1.98
C SER A 80 -27.67 -52.00 -0.84
N PHE A 81 -28.95 -52.22 -0.53
CA PHE A 81 -29.66 -51.61 0.61
C PHE A 81 -29.34 -52.26 1.98
N PHE A 82 -28.40 -53.21 2.06
CA PHE A 82 -28.08 -53.90 3.31
C PHE A 82 -26.59 -54.26 3.45
N SER A 83 -25.71 -53.29 3.71
CA SER A 83 -24.37 -53.61 4.22
C SER A 83 -23.80 -52.53 5.15
N ASN A 84 -23.33 -53.01 6.30
CA ASN A 84 -22.64 -52.33 7.39
C ASN A 84 -21.68 -51.21 6.89
N PRO A 85 -21.71 -49.98 7.47
CA PRO A 85 -20.85 -48.88 7.02
C PRO A 85 -19.33 -49.15 7.13
N PHE A 86 -18.94 -50.19 7.87
CA PHE A 86 -17.56 -50.68 7.99
C PHE A 86 -17.17 -51.79 7.00
N SER A 87 -18.07 -52.21 6.10
CA SER A 87 -17.83 -53.31 5.14
C SER A 87 -17.69 -52.86 3.68
N LYS A 88 -17.55 -51.56 3.42
CA LYS A 88 -17.40 -51.02 2.06
C LYS A 88 -16.06 -51.48 1.46
N THR A 89 -16.10 -52.56 0.70
CA THR A 89 -14.98 -52.99 -0.15
C THR A 89 -15.01 -52.10 -1.39
N TYR A 90 -14.07 -51.15 -1.46
CA TYR A 90 -13.91 -50.34 -2.67
C TYR A 90 -13.39 -51.24 -3.79
N SER A 91 -13.96 -51.13 -4.98
CA SER A 91 -13.39 -51.76 -6.16
C SER A 91 -11.95 -51.27 -6.36
N GLU A 92 -11.08 -52.12 -6.93
CA GLU A 92 -9.69 -51.76 -7.24
C GLU A 92 -9.63 -50.50 -8.11
N ASP A 93 -10.61 -50.34 -9.01
CA ASP A 93 -10.81 -49.17 -9.86
C ASP A 93 -11.19 -47.89 -9.07
N SER A 94 -12.01 -48.02 -8.02
CA SER A 94 -12.30 -46.92 -7.08
C SER A 94 -11.09 -46.55 -6.22
N MET A 95 -10.27 -47.53 -5.83
CA MET A 95 -9.05 -47.31 -5.04
C MET A 95 -7.99 -46.55 -5.86
N ILE A 96 -7.79 -46.92 -7.13
CA ILE A 96 -6.89 -46.22 -8.07
C ILE A 96 -7.31 -44.75 -8.22
N LYS A 97 -8.61 -44.49 -8.43
CA LYS A 97 -9.14 -43.12 -8.58
C LYS A 97 -9.02 -42.28 -7.30
N ILE A 98 -9.16 -42.88 -6.12
CA ILE A 98 -8.90 -42.20 -4.84
C ILE A 98 -7.42 -41.84 -4.70
N GLN A 99 -6.51 -42.72 -5.12
CA GLN A 99 -5.07 -42.47 -5.09
C GLN A 99 -4.65 -41.36 -6.07
N GLU A 100 -5.19 -41.37 -7.30
CA GLU A 100 -4.97 -40.30 -8.29
C GLU A 100 -5.46 -38.95 -7.78
N ALA A 101 -6.64 -38.88 -7.17
CA ALA A 101 -7.12 -37.63 -6.60
C ALA A 101 -6.33 -37.16 -5.37
N THR A 102 -5.84 -38.10 -4.56
CA THR A 102 -4.94 -37.79 -3.44
C THR A 102 -3.60 -37.23 -3.95
N TYR A 103 -3.10 -37.76 -5.06
CA TYR A 103 -1.92 -37.24 -5.75
C TYR A 103 -2.15 -35.81 -6.26
N TYR A 104 -3.27 -35.55 -6.97
CA TYR A 104 -3.60 -34.20 -7.44
C TYR A 104 -3.79 -33.19 -6.30
N LEU A 105 -4.44 -33.58 -5.19
CA LEU A 105 -4.57 -32.72 -4.01
C LEU A 105 -3.21 -32.41 -3.37
N SER A 106 -2.30 -33.39 -3.35
CA SER A 106 -0.95 -33.20 -2.82
C SER A 106 -0.15 -32.24 -3.69
N ASP A 107 -0.27 -32.34 -5.02
CA ASP A 107 0.39 -31.42 -5.96
C ASP A 107 -0.14 -29.98 -5.81
N VAL A 108 -1.45 -29.83 -5.56
CA VAL A 108 -2.07 -28.54 -5.23
C VAL A 108 -1.49 -27.93 -3.96
N VAL A 109 -1.40 -28.71 -2.88
CA VAL A 109 -0.82 -28.25 -1.62
C VAL A 109 0.65 -27.88 -1.80
N ILE A 110 1.42 -28.69 -2.53
CA ILE A 110 2.83 -28.41 -2.83
C ILE A 110 2.98 -27.10 -3.61
N ASN A 111 2.15 -26.86 -4.63
CA ASN A 111 2.22 -25.63 -5.44
C ASN A 111 1.80 -24.40 -4.64
N ILE A 112 0.77 -24.48 -3.79
CA ILE A 112 0.38 -23.40 -2.86
C ILE A 112 1.53 -23.09 -1.91
N THR A 113 2.14 -24.11 -1.29
CA THR A 113 3.25 -23.92 -0.35
C THR A 113 4.49 -23.35 -1.03
N LYS A 114 4.81 -23.80 -2.25
CA LYS A 114 5.93 -23.25 -3.06
C LYS A 114 5.75 -21.75 -3.33
N ASN A 115 4.53 -21.32 -3.58
CA ASN A 115 4.22 -19.93 -3.94
C ASN A 115 4.07 -18.99 -2.74
N GLN A 116 3.92 -19.55 -1.53
CA GLN A 116 3.73 -18.77 -0.30
C GLN A 116 4.91 -17.85 0.02
N THR A 117 6.15 -18.29 -0.21
CA THR A 117 7.35 -17.46 0.03
C THR A 117 7.37 -16.23 -0.90
N ILE A 118 7.02 -16.41 -2.17
CA ILE A 118 7.00 -15.30 -3.15
C ILE A 118 5.93 -14.28 -2.77
N PHE A 119 4.76 -14.74 -2.31
CA PHE A 119 3.71 -13.86 -1.80
C PHE A 119 4.19 -13.01 -0.61
N TRP A 120 4.87 -13.62 0.36
CA TRP A 120 5.40 -12.87 1.50
C TRP A 120 6.48 -11.87 1.10
N ASP A 121 7.37 -12.23 0.17
CA ASP A 121 8.40 -11.33 -0.35
C ASP A 121 7.77 -10.14 -1.09
N TYR A 122 6.70 -10.39 -1.85
CA TYR A 122 5.91 -9.34 -2.48
C TYR A 122 5.30 -8.39 -1.44
N LEU A 123 4.61 -8.92 -0.41
CA LEU A 123 4.03 -8.13 0.68
C LEU A 123 5.06 -7.27 1.41
N LYS A 124 6.26 -7.79 1.60
CA LYS A 124 7.36 -7.03 2.21
C LYS A 124 7.80 -5.88 1.31
N LYS A 125 8.01 -6.13 0.02
CA LYS A 125 8.47 -5.11 -0.94
C LYS A 125 7.45 -3.99 -1.13
N ILE A 126 6.18 -4.32 -1.32
CA ILE A 126 5.13 -3.30 -1.44
C ILE A 126 5.05 -2.43 -0.19
N SER A 127 5.18 -3.02 1.01
CA SER A 127 5.21 -2.27 2.27
C SER A 127 6.41 -1.31 2.34
N GLU A 128 7.61 -1.76 1.94
CA GLU A 128 8.81 -0.91 1.89
C GLU A 128 8.66 0.25 0.90
N ILE A 129 8.10 -0.01 -0.29
CA ILE A 129 7.80 1.01 -1.31
C ILE A 129 6.78 2.02 -0.78
N THR A 130 5.64 1.54 -0.26
CA THR A 130 4.57 2.37 0.32
C THR A 130 5.12 3.29 1.41
N LYS A 131 5.94 2.75 2.32
CA LYS A 131 6.57 3.54 3.38
C LYS A 131 7.50 4.62 2.82
N PHE A 132 8.30 4.29 1.82
CA PHE A 132 9.19 5.25 1.17
C PHE A 132 8.42 6.38 0.48
N LEU A 133 7.41 6.05 -0.32
CA LEU A 133 6.58 7.04 -1.03
C LEU A 133 5.84 7.96 -0.06
N PHE A 134 5.28 7.40 1.02
CA PHE A 134 4.64 8.18 2.06
C PHE A 134 5.62 9.13 2.75
N ASN A 135 6.80 8.62 3.17
CA ASN A 135 7.83 9.44 3.80
C ASN A 135 8.34 10.57 2.89
N LEU A 136 8.49 10.27 1.60
CA LEU A 136 8.86 11.28 0.61
C LEU A 136 7.79 12.38 0.51
N GLY A 137 6.50 12.00 0.43
CA GLY A 137 5.40 12.95 0.36
C GLY A 137 5.25 13.84 1.60
N ILE A 138 5.43 13.31 2.82
CA ILE A 138 5.33 14.12 4.05
C ILE A 138 6.55 15.04 4.31
N SER A 139 7.57 15.00 3.45
CA SER A 139 8.80 15.77 3.67
C SER A 139 8.59 17.29 3.53
N ASN A 140 7.67 17.72 2.65
CA ASN A 140 7.14 19.09 2.56
C ASN A 140 5.99 19.15 1.52
N ILE A 141 5.25 20.27 1.50
CA ILE A 141 4.10 20.51 0.61
C ILE A 141 4.44 20.33 -0.89
N ALA A 142 5.56 20.87 -1.36
CA ALA A 142 5.93 20.80 -2.77
C ALA A 142 6.23 19.35 -3.20
N THR A 143 7.00 18.62 -2.39
CA THR A 143 7.25 17.19 -2.61
C THR A 143 5.95 16.39 -2.53
N ASN A 144 5.07 16.69 -1.58
CA ASN A 144 3.77 16.04 -1.46
C ASN A 144 2.94 16.18 -2.74
N ASN A 145 2.83 17.41 -3.25
CA ASN A 145 2.08 17.70 -4.49
C ASN A 145 2.64 16.91 -5.68
N ILE A 146 3.96 16.85 -5.83
CA ILE A 146 4.60 16.11 -6.93
C ILE A 146 4.33 14.61 -6.79
N VAL A 147 4.50 14.05 -5.58
CA VAL A 147 4.27 12.63 -5.31
C VAL A 147 2.81 12.27 -5.60
N VAL A 148 1.84 13.02 -5.08
CA VAL A 148 0.41 12.78 -5.31
C VAL A 148 0.09 12.82 -6.80
N ASN A 149 0.48 13.88 -7.50
CA ASN A 149 0.17 14.03 -8.93
C ASN A 149 0.76 12.90 -9.77
N TYR A 150 2.02 12.52 -9.50
CA TYR A 150 2.67 11.43 -10.18
C TYR A 150 1.94 10.10 -9.95
N LEU A 151 1.59 9.78 -8.69
CA LEU A 151 0.91 8.54 -8.34
C LEU A 151 -0.49 8.46 -8.95
N GLU A 152 -1.26 9.54 -8.92
CA GLU A 152 -2.61 9.57 -9.51
C GLU A 152 -2.58 9.37 -11.02
N LYS A 153 -1.62 10.03 -11.69
CA LYS A 153 -1.42 9.84 -13.14
C LYS A 153 -1.09 8.40 -13.46
N LYS A 154 -0.09 7.82 -12.78
CA LYS A 154 0.34 6.44 -13.04
C LYS A 154 -0.75 5.42 -12.69
N LEU A 155 -1.53 5.62 -11.63
CA LEU A 155 -2.66 4.75 -11.31
C LEU A 155 -3.77 4.80 -12.37
N SER A 156 -3.98 5.97 -12.98
CA SER A 156 -4.96 6.17 -14.05
C SER A 156 -4.49 5.53 -15.37
N ASP A 157 -3.19 5.64 -15.65
CA ASP A 157 -2.58 5.09 -16.87
C ASP A 157 -2.37 3.57 -16.78
N ALA A 158 -2.13 3.03 -15.59
CA ALA A 158 -1.84 1.61 -15.38
C ALA A 158 -3.09 0.74 -15.59
N SER A 159 -2.96 -0.28 -16.42
CA SER A 159 -4.01 -1.29 -16.63
C SER A 159 -4.20 -2.19 -15.40
N LYS A 160 -5.34 -2.91 -15.33
CA LYS A 160 -5.57 -3.93 -14.30
C LYS A 160 -4.61 -5.13 -14.40
N GLU A 161 -3.96 -5.31 -15.55
CA GLU A 161 -3.02 -6.41 -15.79
C GLU A 161 -1.58 -6.05 -15.39
N GLU A 162 -1.30 -4.76 -15.18
CA GLU A 162 0.01 -4.27 -14.74
C GLU A 162 0.12 -4.14 -13.23
N LEU A 163 -0.99 -3.86 -12.56
CA LEU A 163 -1.10 -3.77 -11.11
C LEU A 163 -2.22 -4.66 -10.61
N ASP A 164 -1.85 -5.62 -9.78
CA ASP A 164 -2.73 -6.43 -8.97
C ASP A 164 -3.49 -5.57 -7.96
N ASP A 165 -4.59 -6.14 -7.48
CA ASP A 165 -5.55 -5.42 -6.63
C ASP A 165 -4.89 -4.90 -5.34
N LEU A 166 -3.92 -5.62 -4.76
CA LEU A 166 -3.24 -5.19 -3.54
C LEU A 166 -2.26 -4.04 -3.81
N ALA A 167 -1.48 -4.16 -4.89
CA ALA A 167 -0.63 -3.06 -5.37
C ALA A 167 -1.41 -1.77 -5.54
N ARG A 168 -2.53 -1.86 -6.26
CA ARG A 168 -3.38 -0.71 -6.53
C ARG A 168 -3.98 -0.13 -5.25
N GLU A 169 -4.53 -0.97 -4.38
CA GLU A 169 -5.15 -0.54 -3.12
C GLU A 169 -4.15 0.17 -2.21
N GLU A 170 -2.94 -0.37 -2.04
CA GLU A 170 -1.92 0.26 -1.18
C GLU A 170 -1.49 1.63 -1.71
N ILE A 171 -1.28 1.77 -3.02
CA ILE A 171 -0.92 3.08 -3.60
C ILE A 171 -2.08 4.07 -3.48
N GLU A 172 -3.32 3.65 -3.70
CA GLU A 172 -4.50 4.50 -3.46
C GLU A 172 -4.60 4.95 -2.00
N ASN A 173 -4.28 4.06 -1.06
CA ASN A 173 -4.24 4.38 0.37
C ASN A 173 -3.12 5.37 0.69
N VAL A 174 -1.95 5.25 0.05
CA VAL A 174 -0.88 6.26 0.16
C VAL A 174 -1.38 7.62 -0.33
N VAL A 175 -1.98 7.68 -1.52
CA VAL A 175 -2.54 8.93 -2.08
C VAL A 175 -3.57 9.57 -1.14
N LYS A 176 -4.52 8.78 -0.61
CA LYS A 176 -5.53 9.27 0.35
C LYS A 176 -4.87 9.87 1.60
N ARG A 177 -3.86 9.18 2.16
CA ARG A 177 -3.13 9.66 3.35
C ARG A 177 -2.36 10.96 3.05
N LEU A 178 -1.70 11.03 1.89
CA LEU A 178 -0.96 12.21 1.45
C LEU A 178 -1.88 13.42 1.24
N LYS A 179 -3.05 13.25 0.61
CA LYS A 179 -4.04 14.31 0.46
C LYS A 179 -4.58 14.83 1.79
N LYS A 180 -4.85 13.92 2.73
CA LYS A 180 -5.24 14.32 4.09
C LYS A 180 -4.15 15.13 4.79
N GLN A 181 -2.89 14.78 4.58
CA GLN A 181 -1.76 15.55 5.09
C GLN A 181 -1.70 16.96 4.46
N GLN A 182 -1.90 17.08 3.15
CA GLN A 182 -1.95 18.38 2.46
C GLN A 182 -3.05 19.29 3.02
N GLU A 183 -4.24 18.73 3.27
CA GLU A 183 -5.36 19.47 3.88
C GLU A 183 -5.00 20.00 5.28
N LEU A 184 -4.40 19.15 6.12
CA LEU A 184 -3.99 19.54 7.48
C LEU A 184 -2.92 20.64 7.46
N GLU A 185 -1.92 20.53 6.58
CA GLU A 185 -0.87 21.54 6.44
C GLU A 185 -1.42 22.88 5.93
N SER A 186 -2.36 22.86 4.97
CA SER A 186 -3.05 24.06 4.52
C SER A 186 -3.78 24.77 5.66
N ARG A 187 -4.56 24.01 6.45
CA ARG A 187 -5.28 24.55 7.61
C ARG A 187 -4.33 25.12 8.66
N TYR A 188 -3.17 24.51 8.86
CA TYR A 188 -2.16 24.99 9.78
C TYR A 188 -1.55 26.32 9.33
N GLU A 189 -1.22 26.47 8.04
CA GLU A 189 -0.70 27.74 7.51
C GLU A 189 -1.75 28.86 7.56
N ASP A 190 -3.02 28.55 7.28
CA ASP A 190 -4.12 29.51 7.46
C ASP A 190 -4.26 29.96 8.91
N PHE A 191 -4.21 29.01 9.85
CA PHE A 191 -4.26 29.30 11.29
C PHE A 191 -3.08 30.18 11.74
N LYS A 192 -1.86 29.87 11.29
CA LYS A 192 -0.66 30.64 11.59
C LYS A 192 -0.73 32.07 11.08
N LYS A 193 -1.34 32.28 9.90
CA LYS A 193 -1.60 33.62 9.36
C LYS A 193 -2.54 34.41 10.27
N HIS A 194 -3.66 33.80 10.68
CA HIS A 194 -4.63 34.44 11.59
C HIS A 194 -3.97 34.82 12.92
N ILE A 195 -3.22 33.91 13.54
CA ILE A 195 -2.50 34.21 14.80
C ILE A 195 -1.54 35.38 14.62
N LYS A 196 -0.82 35.45 13.49
CA LYS A 196 0.11 36.56 13.22
C LYS A 196 -0.62 37.90 13.05
N GLU A 197 -1.80 37.90 12.47
CA GLU A 197 -2.65 39.09 12.34
C GLU A 197 -3.18 39.54 13.71
N GLU A 198 -3.73 38.63 14.51
CA GLU A 198 -4.17 38.92 15.88
C GLU A 198 -3.02 39.45 16.76
N MET A 199 -1.82 38.86 16.66
CA MET A 199 -0.65 39.33 17.40
C MET A 199 -0.26 40.78 17.04
N LYS A 200 -0.41 41.19 15.77
CA LYS A 200 -0.15 42.58 15.37
C LYS A 200 -1.19 43.53 15.96
N GLU A 201 -2.45 43.12 16.00
CA GLU A 201 -3.52 43.91 16.62
C GLU A 201 -3.28 44.08 18.12
N TYR A 202 -2.93 43.02 18.83
CA TYR A 202 -2.55 43.10 20.25
C TYR A 202 -1.34 43.99 20.49
N GLN A 203 -0.30 43.91 19.64
CA GLN A 203 0.85 44.81 19.74
C GLN A 203 0.46 46.28 19.60
N LYS A 204 -0.44 46.59 18.65
CA LYS A 204 -0.95 47.95 18.46
C LYS A 204 -1.73 48.42 19.68
N LEU A 205 -2.62 47.59 20.21
CA LEU A 205 -3.41 47.89 21.40
C LEU A 205 -2.52 48.14 22.64
N ILE A 206 -1.49 47.31 22.85
CA ILE A 206 -0.52 47.50 23.94
C ILE A 206 0.22 48.83 23.80
N PHE A 207 0.61 49.20 22.57
CA PHE A 207 1.28 50.47 22.31
C PHE A 207 0.37 51.67 22.62
N GLU A 208 -0.88 51.62 22.18
CA GLU A 208 -1.90 52.65 22.47
C GLU A 208 -2.11 52.81 23.98
N LEU A 209 -2.37 51.72 24.70
CA LEU A 209 -2.51 51.72 26.16
C LEU A 209 -1.25 52.26 26.88
N THR A 210 -0.06 51.91 26.40
CA THR A 210 1.20 52.40 26.99
C THR A 210 1.33 53.91 26.87
N ASN A 211 0.93 54.48 25.73
CA ASN A 211 0.92 55.93 25.53
C ASN A 211 -0.11 56.62 26.43
N GLU A 212 -1.32 56.07 26.55
CA GLU A 212 -2.34 56.60 27.46
C GLU A 212 -1.86 56.61 28.92
N PHE A 213 -1.26 55.51 29.38
CA PHE A 213 -0.66 55.43 30.72
C PHE A 213 0.43 56.49 30.95
N LYS A 214 1.23 56.79 29.92
CA LYS A 214 2.26 57.82 30.00
C LYS A 214 1.66 59.21 30.18
N ILE A 215 0.63 59.54 29.39
CA ILE A 215 -0.10 60.83 29.49
C ILE A 215 -0.70 60.97 30.88
N LEU A 216 -1.44 59.96 31.35
CA LEU A 216 -2.08 59.98 32.67
C LEU A 216 -1.07 60.19 33.81
N LYS A 217 0.11 59.58 33.70
CA LYS A 217 1.20 59.73 34.68
C LYS A 217 1.77 61.16 34.70
N GLU A 218 1.85 61.82 33.56
CA GLU A 218 2.28 63.22 33.46
C GLU A 218 1.23 64.17 34.07
N GLU A 219 -0.05 63.95 33.81
CA GLU A 219 -1.15 64.71 34.40
C GLU A 219 -1.18 64.60 35.93
N ILE A 220 -1.06 63.38 36.47
CA ILE A 220 -0.99 63.15 37.93
C ILE A 220 0.21 63.86 38.56
N ARG A 221 1.35 63.94 37.87
CA ARG A 221 2.52 64.69 38.35
C ARG A 221 2.27 66.19 38.37
N ALA A 222 1.57 66.73 37.38
CA ALA A 222 1.22 68.14 37.32
C ALA A 222 0.28 68.55 38.46
N LEU A 223 -0.66 67.68 38.84
CA LEU A 223 -1.60 67.91 39.95
C LEU A 223 -0.97 67.86 41.36
N LYS A 224 0.24 67.32 41.49
CA LYS A 224 0.98 67.23 42.76
C LYS A 224 1.92 68.42 43.02
N LYS A 225 2.01 69.38 42.10
CA LYS A 225 2.72 70.65 42.27
C LYS A 225 1.75 71.75 42.64
#